data_AF-A0A5C6Z230-F1
#
_entry.id   AF-A0A5C6Z230-F1
#
_cell.length_a   1.000
_cell.length_b   1.000
_cell.length_c   1.000
_cell.angle_alpha   90.00
_cell.angle_beta   90.00
_cell.angle_gamma   90.00
#
_symmetry.space_group_name_H-M   'P 1'
#
loop_
_entity.id
_entity.type
_entity.pdbx_description
1 polymer ?
#
loop_
_entity_poly.entity_id
_entity_poly.type
_entity_poly.pdbx_seq_one_letter_code
_entity_poly.pdbx_strand_id
1 'polypeptide(L)'
;MKRSIFILTTLLFSVSQSFAQIGGIEDSVQDVSDTIRTVFPIILGVIFLVGFLFNAGHFFGENADLKKGITRVLIFVLIAGAVVGIFTYLIGIVV
;
A
#
# COMPACT_ATOMS: atom_id res chain seq x y z
N MET A 1 -42.86 39.50 -1.80
CA MET A 1 -42.60 38.13 -1.31
C MET A 1 -42.04 37.20 -2.39
N LYS A 2 -42.71 37.04 -3.55
CA LYS A 2 -42.28 36.09 -4.62
C LYS A 2 -40.85 36.29 -5.16
N ARG A 3 -40.41 37.55 -5.37
CA ARG A 3 -39.03 37.85 -5.82
C ARG A 3 -37.97 37.50 -4.79
N SER A 4 -38.24 37.75 -3.51
CA SER A 4 -37.28 37.46 -2.43
C SER A 4 -37.13 35.95 -2.21
N ILE A 5 -38.23 35.20 -2.33
CA ILE A 5 -38.21 33.73 -2.32
C ILE A 5 -37.37 33.23 -3.51
N PHE A 6 -37.61 33.74 -4.72
CA PHE A 6 -36.83 33.33 -5.90
C PHE A 6 -35.33 33.58 -5.73
N ILE A 7 -34.93 34.76 -5.24
CA ILE A 7 -33.52 35.09 -4.97
C ILE A 7 -32.92 34.15 -3.92
N LEU A 8 -33.65 33.86 -2.84
CA LEU A 8 -33.20 32.94 -1.79
C LEU A 8 -33.02 31.52 -2.34
N THR A 9 -33.95 31.04 -3.15
CA THR A 9 -33.86 29.70 -3.76
C THR A 9 -32.63 29.60 -4.67
N THR A 10 -32.38 30.62 -5.51
CA THR A 10 -31.20 30.64 -6.40
C THR A 10 -29.89 30.69 -5.61
N LEU A 11 -29.84 31.44 -4.51
CA LEU A 11 -28.69 31.48 -3.60
C LEU A 11 -28.45 30.12 -2.93
N LEU A 12 -29.49 29.44 -2.47
CA LEU A 12 -29.37 28.12 -1.84
C LEU A 12 -28.87 27.05 -2.83
N PHE A 13 -29.30 27.09 -4.10
CA PHE A 13 -28.78 26.20 -5.13
C PHE A 13 -27.32 26.48 -5.48
N SER A 14 -26.86 27.74 -5.44
CA SER A 14 -25.44 28.06 -5.68
C SER A 14 -24.49 27.54 -4.61
N VAL A 15 -24.96 27.36 -3.37
CA VAL A 15 -24.16 26.85 -2.24
C VAL A 15 -24.03 25.33 -2.26
N SER A 16 -24.97 24.61 -2.89
CA SER A 16 -24.92 23.13 -2.97
C SER A 16 -23.75 22.57 -3.78
N GLN A 17 -23.17 23.35 -4.71
CA GLN A 17 -21.99 22.91 -5.45
C GLN A 17 -20.71 22.92 -4.62
N SER A 18 -20.69 23.65 -3.50
CA SER A 18 -19.55 23.74 -2.58
C SER A 18 -19.43 22.56 -1.61
N PHE A 19 -20.40 21.64 -1.61
CA PHE A 19 -20.43 20.44 -0.76
C PHE A 19 -20.37 19.14 -1.55
N ALA A 20 -20.16 19.21 -2.87
CA ALA A 20 -19.73 18.02 -3.60
C ALA A 20 -18.36 17.62 -3.04
N GLN A 21 -18.30 16.42 -2.46
CA GLN A 21 -17.13 15.75 -1.90
C GLN A 21 -16.07 15.49 -2.99
N ILE A 22 -15.54 16.56 -3.57
CA ILE A 22 -14.41 16.54 -4.49
C ILE A 22 -13.18 16.45 -3.59
N GLY A 23 -12.54 15.28 -3.58
CA GLY A 23 -11.37 14.98 -2.75
C GLY A 23 -11.59 13.92 -1.68
N GLY A 24 -12.78 13.77 -1.09
CA GLY A 24 -12.94 12.88 0.08
C GLY A 24 -12.58 11.40 -0.13
N ILE A 25 -12.86 10.82 -1.31
CA ILE A 25 -12.44 9.44 -1.62
C ILE A 25 -10.96 9.39 -2.04
N GLU A 26 -10.51 10.39 -2.80
CA GLU A 26 -9.14 10.49 -3.30
C GLU A 26 -8.15 10.65 -2.14
N ASP A 27 -8.44 11.57 -1.21
CA ASP A 27 -7.70 11.79 0.04
C ASP A 27 -7.67 10.50 0.89
N SER A 28 -8.81 9.82 1.03
CA SER A 28 -8.87 8.55 1.76
C SER A 28 -8.02 7.45 1.11
N VAL A 29 -8.02 7.36 -0.22
CA VAL A 29 -7.20 6.40 -0.98
C VAL A 29 -5.72 6.75 -0.86
N GLN A 30 -5.38 8.04 -0.83
CA GLN A 30 -4.03 8.52 -0.66
C GLN A 30 -3.49 8.22 0.76
N ASP A 31 -4.27 8.50 1.81
CA ASP A 31 -3.93 8.17 3.19
C ASP A 31 -3.69 6.68 3.40
N VAL A 32 -4.55 5.83 2.82
CA VAL A 32 -4.37 4.37 2.84
C VAL A 32 -3.11 3.98 2.08
N SER A 33 -2.87 4.57 0.91
CA SER A 33 -1.68 4.28 0.11
C SER A 33 -0.39 4.66 0.84
N ASP A 34 -0.35 5.81 1.50
CA ASP A 34 0.81 6.28 2.26
C ASP A 34 1.05 5.43 3.51
N THR A 35 -0.02 5.00 4.17
CA THR A 35 0.06 4.03 5.26
C THR A 35 0.68 2.72 4.77
N ILE A 36 0.21 2.17 3.64
CA ILE A 36 0.75 0.92 3.09
C ILE A 36 2.22 1.11 2.69
N ARG A 37 2.59 2.21 2.02
CA ARG A 37 3.98 2.52 1.64
C ARG A 37 4.92 2.52 2.84
N THR A 38 4.45 3.02 3.98
CA THR A 38 5.23 3.09 5.23
C THR A 38 5.36 1.72 5.90
N VAL A 39 4.25 0.97 5.99
CA VAL A 39 4.18 -0.26 6.79
C VAL A 39 4.69 -1.49 6.02
N PHE A 40 4.44 -1.56 4.71
CA PHE A 40 4.71 -2.76 3.91
C PHE A 40 6.19 -3.19 3.93
N PRO A 41 7.19 -2.30 3.76
CA PRO A 41 8.60 -2.69 3.83
C PRO A 41 9.00 -3.28 5.19
N ILE A 42 8.41 -2.77 6.28
CA ILE A 42 8.67 -3.25 7.64
C ILE A 42 8.13 -4.68 7.79
N ILE A 43 6.89 -4.92 7.38
CA ILE A 43 6.28 -6.26 7.40
C ILE A 43 7.09 -7.24 6.56
N LEU A 44 7.50 -6.84 5.35
CA LEU A 44 8.32 -7.66 4.47
C LEU A 44 9.66 -8.03 5.10
N GLY A 45 10.32 -7.08 5.77
CA GLY A 45 11.56 -7.31 6.51
C GLY A 45 11.38 -8.33 7.65
N VAL A 46 10.30 -8.22 8.41
CA VAL A 46 9.98 -9.17 9.49
C VAL A 46 9.70 -10.58 8.92
N ILE A 47 8.89 -10.69 7.86
CA ILE A 47 8.62 -11.97 7.21
C ILE A 47 9.90 -12.59 6.66
N PHE A 48 10.77 -11.78 6.02
CA PHE A 48 12.07 -12.24 5.54
C PHE A 48 12.93 -12.78 6.69
N LEU A 49 13.03 -12.04 7.80
CA LEU A 49 13.84 -12.44 8.95
C LEU A 49 13.33 -13.77 9.53
N VAL A 50 12.02 -13.86 9.76
CA VAL A 50 11.38 -15.07 10.30
C VAL A 50 11.57 -16.25 9.34
N GLY A 51 11.32 -16.06 8.04
CA GLY A 51 11.53 -17.09 7.01
C GLY A 51 12.99 -17.52 6.89
N PHE A 52 13.94 -16.60 7.04
CA PHE A 52 15.36 -16.88 7.08
C PHE A 52 15.72 -17.72 8.30
N LEU A 53 15.25 -17.33 9.49
CA LEU A 53 15.48 -18.06 10.74
C LEU A 53 14.88 -19.48 10.68
N PHE A 54 13.69 -19.66 10.10
CA PHE A 54 13.13 -21.00 9.88
C PHE A 54 13.93 -21.86 8.89
N ASN A 55 14.69 -21.24 7.98
CA ASN A 55 15.61 -21.94 7.09
C ASN A 55 17.04 -22.06 7.68
N ALA A 56 17.33 -21.49 8.85
CA ALA A 56 18.66 -21.51 9.46
C ALA A 56 19.19 -22.93 9.72
N GLY A 57 18.29 -23.90 9.96
CA GLY A 57 18.66 -25.32 10.09
C GLY A 57 19.34 -25.90 8.85
N HIS A 58 19.08 -25.35 7.65
CA HIS A 58 19.79 -25.75 6.43
C HIS A 58 21.18 -25.12 6.30
N PHE A 59 21.47 -24.05 7.05
CA PHE A 59 22.75 -23.35 7.01
C PHE A 59 23.71 -23.80 8.12
N PHE A 60 23.19 -24.12 9.31
CA PHE A 60 24.01 -24.32 10.51
C PHE A 60 23.76 -25.65 11.24
N GLY A 61 22.96 -26.56 10.68
CA GLY A 61 22.73 -27.88 11.25
C GLY A 61 23.89 -28.85 11.07
N GLU A 62 23.90 -29.95 11.85
CA GLU A 62 24.90 -31.03 11.74
C GLU A 62 24.91 -31.71 10.35
N ASN A 63 23.81 -31.60 9.61
CA ASN A 63 23.66 -31.98 8.20
C ASN A 63 23.36 -30.74 7.31
N ALA A 64 24.05 -29.63 7.53
CA ALA A 64 23.81 -28.40 6.79
C ALA A 64 24.00 -28.60 5.27
N ASP A 65 22.96 -28.27 4.51
CA ASP A 65 22.98 -28.23 3.06
C ASP A 65 22.85 -26.77 2.64
N LEU A 66 24.01 -26.12 2.53
CA LEU A 66 24.13 -24.70 2.19
C LEU A 66 23.44 -24.38 0.86
N LYS A 67 23.53 -25.29 -0.12
CA LYS A 67 22.91 -25.11 -1.43
C LYS A 67 21.39 -25.04 -1.29
N LYS A 68 20.81 -25.93 -0.50
CA LYS A 68 19.36 -25.93 -0.22
C LYS A 68 18.92 -24.70 0.57
N GLY A 69 19.70 -24.27 1.56
CA GLY A 69 19.45 -23.03 2.31
C GLY A 69 19.45 -21.80 1.41
N ILE A 70 20.52 -21.60 0.63
CA ILE A 70 20.66 -20.47 -0.30
C ILE A 70 19.55 -20.47 -1.34
N THR A 71 19.23 -21.63 -1.93
CA THR A 71 18.20 -21.73 -2.97
C THR A 71 16.84 -21.24 -2.46
N ARG A 72 16.46 -21.60 -1.22
CA ARG A 72 15.19 -21.15 -0.63
C ARG A 72 15.16 -19.65 -0.35
N VAL A 73 16.25 -19.11 0.19
CA VAL A 73 16.37 -17.66 0.46
C VAL A 73 16.32 -16.89 -0.86
N LEU A 74 17.02 -17.34 -1.90
CA LEU A 74 17.00 -16.72 -3.22
C LEU A 74 15.60 -16.71 -3.84
N ILE A 75 14.87 -17.83 -3.78
CA ILE A 75 13.49 -17.89 -4.28
C ILE A 75 12.60 -16.89 -3.52
N PHE A 76 12.72 -16.83 -2.20
CA PHE A 76 11.96 -15.86 -1.40
C PHE A 76 12.29 -14.42 -1.79
N VAL A 77 13.57 -14.07 -1.91
CA VAL A 77 14.02 -12.72 -2.28
C VAL A 77 13.52 -12.36 -3.68
N LEU A 78 13.52 -13.30 -4.63
CA LEU A 78 13.04 -13.09 -5.98
C LEU A 78 11.54 -12.80 -6.00
N ILE A 79 10.74 -13.58 -5.26
CA ILE A 79 9.29 -13.36 -5.14
C ILE A 79 9.00 -12.03 -4.44
N ALA A 80 9.65 -11.78 -3.29
CA ALA A 80 9.50 -10.54 -2.54
C ALA A 80 9.86 -9.31 -3.38
N GLY A 81 10.97 -9.36 -4.11
CA GLY A 81 11.40 -8.30 -5.03
C GLY A 81 10.40 -8.06 -6.15
N ALA A 82 9.84 -9.12 -6.75
CA ALA A 82 8.81 -8.99 -7.77
C ALA A 82 7.54 -8.33 -7.21
N VAL A 83 7.08 -8.73 -6.01
CA VAL A 83 5.91 -8.14 -5.35
C VAL A 83 6.15 -6.66 -5.06
N VAL A 84 7.30 -6.30 -4.47
CA VAL A 84 7.67 -4.89 -4.21
C VAL A 84 7.74 -4.09 -5.50
N GLY A 85 8.33 -4.65 -6.57
CA GLY A 85 8.47 -4.00 -7.86
C GLY A 85 7.11 -3.70 -8.51
N ILE A 86 6.21 -4.68 -8.54
CA ILE A 86 4.84 -4.49 -9.04
C ILE A 86 4.12 -3.42 -8.20
N PHE A 87 4.22 -3.50 -6.87
CA PHE A 87 3.56 -2.55 -5.99
C PHE A 87 4.05 -1.12 -6.20
N THR A 88 5.36 -0.93 -6.34
CA THR A 88 5.99 0.37 -6.60
C THR A 88 5.58 0.91 -7.97
N TYR A 89 5.54 0.05 -8.99
CA TYR A 89 5.10 0.41 -10.33
C TYR A 89 3.65 0.88 -10.36
N LEU A 90 2.74 0.14 -9.72
CA LEU A 90 1.33 0.51 -9.64
C LEU A 90 1.13 1.84 -8.94
N ILE A 91 1.87 2.10 -7.87
CA ILE A 91 1.87 3.39 -7.17
C ILE A 91 2.35 4.53 -8.07
N GLY A 92 3.44 4.33 -8.83
CA GLY A 92 4.02 5.35 -9.69
C GLY A 92 3.15 5.75 -10.89
N ILE A 93 2.10 4.99 -11.20
CA ILE A 93 1.11 5.35 -12.23
C ILE A 93 0.00 6.26 -11.66
N VAL A 94 -0.25 6.18 -10.35
CA VAL A 94 -1.37 6.88 -9.69
C VAL A 94 -0.96 8.30 -9.23
N VAL A 95 0.35 8.61 -9.24
CA VAL A 95 0.93 9.94 -8.96
C VAL A 95 1.23 10.67 -10.26
#